data_AF-A0A2D7C0X9-F1
#
_entry.id   AF-A0A2D7C0X9-F1
#
_cell.length_a   1.000
_cell.length_b   1.000
_cell.length_c   1.000
_cell.angle_alpha   90.00
_cell.angle_beta   90.00
_cell.angle_gamma   90.00
#
_symmetry.space_group_name_H-M   'P 1'
#
loop_
_entity.id
_entity.type
_entity.pdbx_description
1 polymer ?
#
loop_
_entity_poly.entity_id
_entity_poly.type
_entity_poly.pdbx_seq_one_letter_code
_entity_poly.pdbx_strand_id
1 'polypeptide(L)'
;MSAGAKKKCPTWLVYACSSYAALEFLSTEVNLNFVVEKYTDGFKKTYAPVPNEVFYSFANEYLQFLSQADEADAVAVLRDYTFFLINFSSITTPRKRKGLMGGYSWLDPADLAIYDTEDAKKHFQSYIVTRRSGKLKKAPVGWKPSDEDGFDPVATIMEKEIDPLAYLTAE
;
A
#
# COMPACT_ATOMS: atom_id res chain seq x y z
N MET A 1 0.91 5.56 -34.73
CA MET A 1 1.48 6.04 -33.46
C MET A 1 1.39 4.91 -32.46
N SER A 2 2.50 4.31 -32.02
CA SER A 2 2.42 3.25 -31.01
C SER A 2 1.99 3.90 -29.69
N ALA A 3 0.88 3.46 -29.11
CA ALA A 3 0.60 3.75 -27.72
C ALA A 3 1.80 3.22 -26.91
N GLY A 4 2.63 4.11 -26.37
CA GLY A 4 3.79 3.71 -25.57
C GLY A 4 3.31 2.80 -24.43
N ALA A 5 4.02 1.70 -24.19
CA ALA A 5 3.68 0.78 -23.12
C ALA A 5 3.57 1.56 -21.80
N LYS A 6 2.43 1.43 -21.11
CA LYS A 6 2.26 2.05 -19.79
C LYS A 6 3.38 1.53 -18.88
N LYS A 7 4.07 2.45 -18.21
CA LYS A 7 5.12 2.12 -17.25
C LYS A 7 4.53 1.43 -16.02
N LYS A 8 5.35 0.65 -15.31
CA LYS A 8 4.89 -0.18 -14.18
C LYS A 8 4.62 0.66 -12.92
N CYS A 9 3.71 0.16 -12.07
CA CYS A 9 3.50 0.70 -10.74
C CYS A 9 4.77 0.46 -9.90
N PRO A 10 5.30 1.45 -9.17
CA PRO A 10 6.45 1.23 -8.30
C PRO A 10 6.17 0.18 -7.22
N THR A 11 7.08 -0.76 -6.99
CA THR A 11 6.91 -1.84 -6.01
C THR A 11 6.57 -1.34 -4.59
N TRP A 12 7.18 -0.22 -4.16
CA TRP A 12 6.88 0.36 -2.84
C TRP A 12 5.42 0.81 -2.70
N LEU A 13 4.80 1.23 -3.81
CA LEU A 13 3.40 1.66 -3.83
C LEU A 13 2.48 0.45 -3.72
N VAL A 14 2.85 -0.66 -4.36
CA VAL A 14 2.16 -1.95 -4.21
C VAL A 14 2.25 -2.43 -2.77
N TYR A 15 3.42 -2.36 -2.13
CA TYR A 15 3.56 -2.66 -0.69
C TYR A 15 2.65 -1.77 0.17
N ALA A 16 2.59 -0.46 -0.12
CA ALA A 16 1.78 0.48 0.66
C ALA A 16 0.29 0.15 0.56
N CYS A 17 -0.18 -0.13 -0.66
CA CYS A 17 -1.58 -0.52 -0.91
C CYS A 17 -1.93 -1.86 -0.27
N SER A 18 -1.05 -2.86 -0.36
CA SER A 18 -1.25 -4.14 0.30
C SER A 18 -1.26 -4.04 1.83
N SER A 19 -0.40 -3.19 2.40
CA SER A 19 -0.41 -2.89 3.84
C SER A 19 -1.70 -2.21 4.27
N TYR A 20 -2.18 -1.24 3.49
CA TYR A 20 -3.44 -0.56 3.77
C TYR A 20 -4.66 -1.48 3.56
N ALA A 21 -4.62 -2.37 2.57
CA ALA A 21 -5.65 -3.39 2.36
C ALA A 21 -5.75 -4.35 3.55
N ALA A 22 -4.60 -4.80 4.08
CA ALA A 22 -4.57 -5.62 5.28
C ALA A 22 -5.13 -4.86 6.50
N LEU A 23 -4.81 -3.57 6.64
CA LEU A 23 -5.36 -2.72 7.69
C LEU A 23 -6.88 -2.65 7.61
N GLU A 24 -7.41 -2.38 6.41
CA GLU A 24 -8.84 -2.26 6.14
C GLU A 24 -9.57 -3.58 6.36
N PHE A 25 -8.99 -4.70 5.93
CA PHE A 25 -9.51 -6.03 6.23
C PHE A 25 -9.64 -6.29 7.74
N LEU A 26 -8.67 -5.86 8.55
CA LEU A 26 -8.75 -6.00 10.01
C LEU A 26 -9.71 -5.02 10.67
N SER A 27 -10.01 -3.90 10.01
CA SER A 27 -10.81 -2.80 10.56
C SER A 27 -12.25 -2.81 10.07
N THR A 28 -12.60 -3.72 9.16
CA THR A 28 -13.90 -3.83 8.52
C THR A 28 -14.35 -5.30 8.49
N GLU A 29 -15.60 -5.55 8.12
CA GLU A 29 -16.12 -6.91 7.88
C GLU A 29 -16.00 -7.33 6.40
N VAL A 30 -15.23 -6.58 5.60
CA VAL A 30 -15.09 -6.81 4.16
C VAL A 30 -14.00 -7.84 3.88
N ASN A 31 -14.31 -8.82 3.01
CA ASN A 31 -13.32 -9.82 2.61
C ASN A 31 -12.12 -9.18 1.87
N LEU A 32 -10.90 -9.61 2.20
CA LEU A 32 -9.68 -9.07 1.59
C LEU A 32 -9.67 -9.13 0.05
N ASN A 33 -10.30 -10.13 -0.56
CA ASN A 33 -10.42 -10.21 -2.02
C ASN A 33 -11.14 -8.99 -2.60
N PHE A 34 -12.23 -8.54 -1.96
CA PHE A 34 -12.95 -7.34 -2.38
C PHE A 34 -12.17 -6.07 -2.04
N VAL A 35 -11.44 -6.07 -0.92
CA VAL A 35 -10.58 -4.93 -0.53
C VAL A 35 -9.55 -4.61 -1.60
N VAL A 36 -8.94 -5.61 -2.20
CA VAL A 36 -7.83 -5.39 -3.14
C VAL A 36 -8.27 -4.98 -4.55
N GLU A 37 -9.51 -5.26 -4.94
CA GLU A 37 -10.03 -4.96 -6.29
C GLU A 37 -9.93 -3.48 -6.66
N LYS A 38 -10.15 -2.60 -5.67
CA LYS A 38 -10.11 -1.14 -5.90
C LYS A 38 -8.74 -0.65 -6.37
N TYR A 39 -7.65 -1.33 -6.02
CA TYR A 39 -6.30 -0.92 -6.43
C TYR A 39 -6.03 -1.19 -7.91
N THR A 40 -6.40 -2.37 -8.39
CA THR A 40 -6.26 -2.72 -9.82
C THR A 40 -7.07 -1.78 -10.70
N ASP A 41 -8.30 -1.48 -10.29
CA ASP A 41 -9.17 -0.55 -10.99
C ASP A 41 -8.72 0.91 -10.91
N GLY A 42 -8.21 1.34 -9.77
CA GLY A 42 -7.70 2.69 -9.58
C GLY A 42 -6.41 2.94 -10.37
N PHE A 43 -5.50 1.96 -10.40
CA PHE A 43 -4.17 2.11 -10.97
C PHE A 43 -4.08 1.94 -12.48
N LYS A 44 -5.03 1.23 -13.11
CA LYS A 44 -5.02 1.06 -14.58
C LYS A 44 -5.06 2.37 -15.37
N LYS A 45 -5.47 3.48 -14.73
CA LYS A 45 -5.44 4.83 -15.33
C LYS A 45 -4.00 5.38 -15.46
N THR A 46 -3.14 5.10 -14.49
CA THR A 46 -1.81 5.71 -14.35
C THR A 46 -0.66 4.76 -14.70
N TYR A 47 -0.82 3.48 -14.39
CA TYR A 47 0.20 2.45 -14.53
C TYR A 47 -0.24 1.32 -15.45
N ALA A 48 0.70 0.46 -15.85
CA ALA A 48 0.37 -0.88 -16.31
C ALA A 48 -0.46 -1.60 -15.21
N PRO A 49 -1.49 -2.37 -15.59
CA PRO A 49 -2.29 -3.12 -14.62
C PRO A 49 -1.42 -3.99 -13.70
N VAL A 50 -1.67 -3.89 -12.41
CA VAL A 50 -1.13 -4.81 -11.40
C VAL A 50 -2.25 -5.80 -11.08
N PRO A 51 -2.04 -7.13 -11.16
CA PRO A 51 -3.08 -8.10 -10.86
C PRO A 51 -3.56 -8.03 -9.40
N ASN A 52 -4.84 -8.32 -9.16
CA ASN A 52 -5.42 -8.35 -7.81
C ASN A 52 -4.67 -9.33 -6.90
N GLU A 53 -4.23 -10.45 -7.46
CA GLU A 53 -3.52 -11.53 -6.78
C GLU A 53 -2.21 -11.04 -6.17
N VAL A 54 -1.57 -10.04 -6.77
CA VAL A 54 -0.34 -9.44 -6.23
C VAL A 54 -0.65 -8.71 -4.93
N PHE A 55 -1.67 -7.84 -4.95
CA PHE A 55 -2.05 -7.08 -3.76
C PHE A 55 -2.52 -8.00 -2.63
N TYR A 56 -3.36 -8.98 -2.98
CA TYR A 56 -3.85 -10.02 -2.08
C TYR A 56 -2.71 -10.80 -1.44
N SER A 57 -1.79 -11.32 -2.27
CA SER A 57 -0.69 -12.16 -1.78
C SER A 57 0.18 -11.42 -0.77
N PHE A 58 0.51 -10.15 -1.05
CA PHE A 58 1.32 -9.34 -0.15
C PHE A 58 0.59 -9.01 1.15
N ALA A 59 -0.69 -8.63 1.06
CA ALA A 59 -1.53 -8.34 2.22
C ALA A 59 -1.68 -9.58 3.11
N ASN A 60 -1.90 -10.75 2.51
CA ASN A 60 -2.01 -12.02 3.21
C ASN A 60 -0.71 -12.42 3.93
N GLU A 61 0.45 -12.22 3.32
CA GLU A 61 1.74 -12.42 4.00
C GLU A 61 1.91 -11.51 5.22
N TYR A 62 1.48 -10.24 5.14
CA TYR A 62 1.53 -9.32 6.27
C TYR A 62 0.63 -9.79 7.41
N LEU A 63 -0.61 -10.17 7.10
CA LEU A 63 -1.59 -10.70 8.07
C LEU A 63 -1.10 -12.00 8.71
N GLN A 64 -0.60 -12.93 7.91
CA GLN A 64 -0.08 -14.21 8.39
C GLN A 64 1.12 -14.00 9.32
N PHE A 65 2.03 -13.09 8.96
CA PHE A 65 3.18 -12.77 9.80
C PHE A 65 2.75 -12.15 11.14
N LEU A 66 1.82 -11.19 11.12
CA LEU A 66 1.32 -10.56 12.35
C LEU A 66 0.61 -11.56 13.27
N SER A 67 -0.17 -12.48 12.69
CA SER A 67 -0.81 -13.57 13.41
C SER A 67 0.20 -14.52 14.06
N GLN A 68 1.24 -14.93 13.32
CA GLN A 68 2.31 -15.79 13.85
C GLN A 68 3.15 -15.10 14.93
N ALA A 69 3.31 -13.78 14.84
CA ALA A 69 4.07 -12.97 15.77
C ALA A 69 3.29 -12.54 17.02
N ASP A 70 2.01 -12.91 17.12
CA ASP A 70 1.08 -12.51 18.20
C ASP A 70 1.09 -10.99 18.45
N GLU A 71 1.09 -10.20 17.37
CA GLU A 71 1.21 -8.75 17.47
C GLU A 71 -0.12 -8.14 17.97
N ALA A 72 -0.13 -7.68 19.22
CA ALA A 72 -1.33 -7.22 19.92
C ALA A 72 -2.08 -6.06 19.24
N ASP A 73 -1.39 -5.21 18.47
CA ASP A 73 -1.99 -4.09 17.75
C ASP A 73 -1.58 -4.11 16.26
N ALA A 74 -2.06 -5.16 15.57
CA ALA A 74 -1.83 -5.38 14.15
C ALA A 74 -2.28 -4.18 13.28
N VAL A 75 -3.41 -3.55 13.63
CA VAL A 75 -3.94 -2.38 12.91
C VAL A 75 -2.97 -1.20 12.99
N ALA A 76 -2.48 -0.84 14.19
CA ALA A 76 -1.51 0.25 14.32
C ALA A 76 -0.18 -0.07 13.64
N VAL A 77 0.25 -1.33 13.64
CA VAL A 77 1.48 -1.76 12.96
C VAL A 77 1.37 -1.59 11.45
N LEU A 78 0.26 -2.00 10.84
CA LEU A 78 -0.01 -1.83 9.41
C LEU A 78 -0.17 -0.35 9.05
N ARG A 79 -0.78 0.46 9.93
CA ARG A 79 -0.85 1.92 9.73
C ARG A 79 0.53 2.54 9.70
N ASP A 80 1.36 2.23 10.70
CA ASP A 80 2.74 2.73 10.79
C ASP A 80 3.57 2.27 9.58
N TYR A 81 3.38 1.03 9.12
CA TYR A 81 4.10 0.49 7.96
C TYR A 81 3.68 1.17 6.65
N THR A 82 2.39 1.40 6.47
CA THR A 82 1.85 2.15 5.31
C THR A 82 2.42 3.56 5.28
N PHE A 83 2.38 4.27 6.43
CA PHE A 83 2.99 5.57 6.59
C PHE A 83 4.49 5.54 6.25
N PHE A 84 5.22 4.54 6.74
CA PHE A 84 6.64 4.36 6.46
C PHE A 84 6.91 4.24 4.95
N LEU A 85 6.17 3.37 4.25
CA LEU A 85 6.35 3.13 2.82
C LEU A 85 6.10 4.38 1.98
N ILE A 86 5.06 5.14 2.33
CA ILE A 86 4.72 6.40 1.68
C ILE A 86 5.81 7.44 1.89
N ASN A 87 6.29 7.59 3.12
CA ASN A 87 7.15 8.70 3.50
C ASN A 87 8.64 8.45 3.36
N PHE A 88 9.08 7.18 3.30
CA PHE A 88 10.48 6.82 3.40
C PHE A 88 10.87 5.78 2.34
N SER A 89 12.06 5.93 1.78
CA SER A 89 12.68 4.90 0.93
C SER A 89 13.63 3.98 1.72
N SER A 90 14.04 4.40 2.91
CA SER A 90 14.77 3.61 3.90
C SER A 90 14.61 4.23 5.28
N ILE A 91 15.06 3.54 6.35
CA ILE A 91 14.95 3.95 7.76
C ILE A 91 15.25 5.45 7.98
N THR A 92 16.27 5.97 7.32
CA THR A 92 16.78 7.34 7.53
C THR A 92 16.51 8.28 6.35
N THR A 93 15.93 7.78 5.26
CA THR A 93 15.83 8.54 4.00
C THR A 93 14.38 8.81 3.66
N PRO A 94 13.92 10.06 3.81
CA PRO A 94 12.62 10.49 3.30
C PRO A 94 12.53 10.25 1.80
N ARG A 95 11.36 9.83 1.33
CA ARG A 95 11.07 9.62 -0.08
C ARG A 95 11.17 10.95 -0.81
N LYS A 96 11.89 10.98 -1.93
CA LYS A 96 12.04 12.19 -2.75
C LYS A 96 10.67 12.58 -3.32
N ARG A 97 10.15 13.72 -2.86
CA ARG A 97 8.97 14.37 -3.44
C ARG A 97 9.48 15.36 -4.48
N LYS A 98 9.39 15.04 -5.79
CA LYS A 98 9.73 16.02 -6.83
C LYS A 98 8.64 17.09 -6.85
N GLY A 99 9.01 18.33 -6.53
CA GLY A 99 8.18 19.48 -6.83
C GLY A 99 8.29 19.78 -8.32
N LEU A 100 7.28 19.43 -9.11
CA LEU A 100 7.09 20.11 -10.39
C LEU A 100 6.26 21.37 -10.10
N MET A 101 6.60 22.46 -10.79
CA MET A 101 5.69 23.61 -10.90
C MET A 101 4.34 23.10 -11.42
N GLY A 102 3.35 22.98 -10.51
CA GLY A 102 2.00 22.47 -10.79
C GLY A 102 1.59 21.15 -10.13
N GLY A 103 2.46 20.45 -9.38
CA GLY A 103 2.07 19.24 -8.62
C GLY A 103 3.23 18.31 -8.25
N TYR A 104 2.98 17.39 -7.30
CA TYR A 104 3.97 16.45 -6.77
C TYR A 104 4.12 15.18 -7.65
N SER A 105 5.35 14.80 -7.98
CA SER A 105 5.70 13.70 -8.91
C SER A 105 6.50 12.59 -8.20
N TRP A 106 6.00 12.08 -7.07
CA TRP A 106 6.56 10.89 -6.40
C TRP A 106 5.80 9.60 -6.71
N LEU A 107 4.75 9.72 -7.52
CA LEU A 107 4.00 8.63 -8.16
C LEU A 107 4.59 8.24 -9.53
N ASP A 108 5.80 8.73 -9.85
CA ASP A 108 6.49 8.46 -11.11
C ASP A 108 6.50 6.95 -11.40
N PRO A 109 5.98 6.52 -12.56
CA PRO A 109 6.01 5.12 -12.92
C PRO A 109 7.45 4.58 -13.01
N ALA A 110 7.64 3.34 -12.58
CA ALA A 110 8.94 2.70 -12.63
C ALA A 110 9.20 2.10 -14.03
N ASP A 111 10.43 2.25 -14.53
CA ASP A 111 10.86 1.60 -15.77
C ASP A 111 10.89 0.06 -15.61
N LEU A 112 11.21 -0.40 -14.40
CA LEU A 112 11.09 -1.79 -13.96
C LEU A 112 10.47 -1.85 -12.58
N ALA A 113 9.48 -2.73 -12.42
CA ALA A 113 8.95 -3.13 -11.13
C ALA A 113 8.84 -4.66 -11.10
N ILE A 114 9.24 -5.22 -9.98
CA ILE A 114 9.16 -6.64 -9.64
C ILE A 114 8.17 -6.73 -8.49
N TYR A 115 7.18 -7.59 -8.64
CA TYR A 115 6.18 -7.86 -7.62
C TYR A 115 6.39 -9.31 -7.18
N ASP A 116 7.20 -9.48 -6.16
CA ASP A 116 7.54 -10.79 -5.58
C ASP A 116 7.04 -10.85 -4.13
N THR A 117 6.33 -11.94 -3.82
CA THR A 117 5.68 -12.14 -2.52
C THR A 117 6.69 -12.39 -1.41
N GLU A 118 7.79 -13.08 -1.72
CA GLU A 118 8.86 -13.36 -0.75
C GLU A 118 9.64 -12.08 -0.42
N ASP A 119 9.88 -11.21 -1.40
CA ASP A 119 10.47 -9.89 -1.18
C ASP A 119 9.54 -8.99 -0.34
N ALA A 120 8.24 -9.03 -0.60
CA ALA A 120 7.25 -8.30 0.21
C ALA A 120 7.29 -8.76 1.68
N LYS A 121 7.31 -10.09 1.90
CA LYS A 121 7.42 -10.71 3.22
C LYS A 121 8.71 -10.27 3.94
N LYS A 122 9.87 -10.41 3.29
CA LYS A 122 11.17 -10.01 3.86
C LYS A 122 11.22 -8.52 4.21
N HIS A 123 10.69 -7.67 3.33
CA HIS A 123 10.64 -6.23 3.58
C HIS A 123 9.81 -5.91 4.83
N PHE A 124 8.64 -6.53 4.98
CA PHE A 124 7.79 -6.34 6.15
C PHE A 124 8.42 -6.88 7.44
N GLN A 125 9.03 -8.07 7.39
CA GLN A 125 9.76 -8.64 8.54
C GLN A 125 10.90 -7.71 9.00
N SER A 126 11.69 -7.20 8.05
CA SER A 126 12.76 -6.24 8.34
C SER A 126 12.22 -4.95 8.98
N TYR A 127 11.08 -4.46 8.48
CA TYR A 127 10.39 -3.32 9.08
C TYR A 127 9.97 -3.60 10.53
N ILE A 128 9.36 -4.75 10.84
CA ILE A 128 8.92 -5.10 12.20
C ILE A 128 10.10 -5.18 13.18
N VAL A 129 11.19 -5.86 12.79
CA VAL A 129 12.41 -5.93 13.61
C VAL A 129 12.96 -4.52 13.88
N THR A 130 12.99 -3.67 12.86
CA THR A 130 13.45 -2.28 13.02
C THR A 130 12.51 -1.45 13.89
N ARG A 131 11.19 -1.60 13.73
CA ARG A 131 10.17 -0.92 14.52
C ARG A 131 10.33 -1.23 16.01
N ARG A 132 10.57 -2.51 16.35
CA ARG A 132 10.79 -2.97 17.74
C ARG A 132 12.05 -2.36 18.38
N SER A 133 13.04 -1.96 17.58
CA SER A 133 14.22 -1.24 18.07
C SER A 133 13.96 0.24 18.40
N GLY A 134 12.74 0.75 18.16
CA GLY A 134 12.36 2.14 18.44
C GLY A 134 12.93 3.18 17.46
N LYS A 135 13.58 2.74 16.37
CA LYS A 135 14.28 3.61 15.41
C LYS A 135 13.37 4.19 14.32
N LEU A 136 12.13 3.72 14.20
CA LEU A 136 11.20 4.17 13.17
C LEU A 136 10.24 5.22 13.69
N LYS A 137 9.98 6.24 12.86
CA LYS A 137 8.88 7.17 13.08
C LYS A 137 7.56 6.41 12.89
N LYS A 138 6.67 6.52 13.88
CA LYS A 138 5.30 6.01 13.80
C LYS A 138 4.42 7.01 13.05
N ALA A 139 3.30 6.53 12.52
CA ALA A 139 2.29 7.43 11.97
C ALA A 139 1.73 8.30 13.10
N PRO A 140 1.43 9.59 12.85
CA PRO A 140 0.67 10.41 13.78
C PRO A 140 -0.66 9.75 14.15
N VAL A 141 -1.17 10.04 15.35
CA VAL A 141 -2.49 9.57 15.77
C VAL A 141 -3.55 10.13 14.81
N GLY A 142 -4.42 9.25 14.31
CA GLY A 142 -5.48 9.63 13.36
C GLY A 142 -5.01 9.86 11.93
N TRP A 143 -3.73 9.62 11.62
CA TRP A 143 -3.18 9.78 10.28
C TRP A 143 -3.93 8.98 9.21
N LYS A 144 -4.11 9.60 8.05
CA LYS A 144 -4.70 9.03 6.84
C LYS A 144 -3.78 9.26 5.63
N PRO A 145 -3.82 8.38 4.61
CA PRO A 145 -3.12 8.62 3.34
C PRO A 145 -3.36 10.01 2.72
N SER A 146 -4.58 10.55 2.84
CA SER A 146 -4.96 11.88 2.34
C SER A 146 -4.33 13.06 3.09
N ASP A 147 -3.68 12.82 4.23
CA ASP A 147 -2.89 13.85 4.92
C ASP A 147 -1.53 14.10 4.23
N GLU A 148 -1.15 13.27 3.24
CA GLU A 148 0.16 13.34 2.59
C GLU A 148 0.13 14.16 1.29
N ASP A 149 0.76 15.35 1.34
CA ASP A 149 0.87 16.26 0.20
C ASP A 149 1.27 15.56 -1.11
N GLY A 150 0.37 15.62 -2.09
CA GLY A 150 0.59 15.06 -3.41
C GLY A 150 0.36 13.56 -3.55
N PHE A 151 -0.18 12.91 -2.52
CA PHE A 151 -0.62 11.52 -2.60
C PHE A 151 -2.07 11.36 -3.03
N ASP A 152 -2.83 12.45 -3.15
CA ASP A 152 -4.28 12.46 -3.41
C ASP A 152 -4.77 11.44 -4.46
N PRO A 153 -4.10 11.26 -5.61
CA PRO A 153 -4.55 10.29 -6.61
C PRO A 153 -4.56 8.84 -6.11
N VAL A 154 -3.62 8.48 -5.24
CA VAL A 154 -3.56 7.15 -4.61
C VAL A 154 -4.36 7.10 -3.32
N ALA A 155 -4.31 8.16 -2.50
CA ALA A 155 -5.10 8.27 -1.29
C ALA A 155 -6.60 8.08 -1.59
N THR A 156 -7.09 8.70 -2.67
CA THR A 156 -8.47 8.52 -3.16
C THR A 156 -8.82 7.05 -3.45
N ILE A 157 -7.85 6.24 -3.89
CA ILE A 157 -8.05 4.81 -4.16
C ILE A 157 -8.01 4.01 -2.85
N MET A 158 -7.03 4.29 -1.98
CA MET A 158 -6.87 3.64 -0.67
C MET A 158 -8.10 3.87 0.21
N GLU A 159 -8.59 5.10 0.26
CA GLU A 159 -9.68 5.53 1.16
C GLU A 159 -11.07 5.37 0.53
N LYS A 160 -11.16 4.87 -0.71
CA LYS A 160 -12.45 4.57 -1.33
C LYS A 160 -13.16 3.52 -0.49
N GLU A 161 -14.33 3.89 0.03
CA GLU A 161 -15.23 2.97 0.73
C GLU A 161 -15.69 1.85 -0.20
N ILE A 162 -15.77 0.66 0.38
CA ILE A 162 -16.19 -0.55 -0.31
C ILE A 162 -17.59 -0.85 0.21
N ASP A 163 -18.58 -0.78 -0.67
CA ASP A 163 -19.95 -1.15 -0.34
C ASP A 163 -20.01 -2.67 -0.14
N PRO A 164 -20.19 -3.18 1.08
CA PRO A 164 -20.23 -4.62 1.32
C PRO A 164 -21.44 -5.29 0.67
N LEU A 165 -22.53 -4.53 0.45
CA LEU A 165 -23.78 -5.04 -0.11
C LEU A 165 -23.70 -5.20 -1.62
N ALA A 166 -22.89 -4.39 -2.31
CA ALA A 166 -22.66 -4.52 -3.74
C ALA A 166 -22.17 -5.91 -4.15
N TYR A 167 -21.50 -6.62 -3.23
CA TYR A 167 -20.96 -7.96 -3.44
C TYR A 167 -21.91 -9.09 -3.01
N LEU A 168 -22.94 -8.81 -2.21
CA LEU A 168 -24.01 -9.77 -1.89
C LEU A 168 -25.07 -9.85 -2.99
N THR A 169 -25.15 -8.83 -3.86
CA THR A 169 -26.11 -8.73 -4.96
C THR A 169 -25.53 -9.11 -6.33
N ALA A 170 -24.24 -9.41 -6.39
CA ALA A 170 -23.57 -9.86 -7.61
C ALA A 170 -23.78 -11.37 -7.81
N GLU A 171 -25.01 -11.75 -8.18
CA GLU A 171 -25.34 -13.07 -8.73
C GLU A 171 -25.26 -13.08 -10.27
#